data_AF-A0A1A8RMU4-F1
#
_entry.id   AF-A0A1A8RMU4-F1
#
_cell.length_a   1.000
_cell.length_b   1.000
_cell.length_c   1.000
_cell.angle_alpha   90.00
_cell.angle_beta   90.00
_cell.angle_gamma   90.00
#
_symmetry.space_group_name_H-M   'P 1'
#
loop_
_entity.id
_entity.type
_entity.pdbx_description
1 polymer ?
#
loop_
_entity_poly.entity_id
_entity_poly.type
_entity_poly.pdbx_seq_one_letter_code
_entity_poly.pdbx_strand_id
1 'polypeptide(L)'
;MESDDDVPLILTWDEANSGLLTEETERGDQNGGGNYDIVNNAVVSTPGPQNSRTQNASLRQSWEMNYQEAAIYLQEGENNDKFFTHPRNPKALAAYLFAHNHLFYMMELVTGLMLLMLSLCEAPAVPTLRLDVYIHATLELLALTLVGFELCMKLRWLGFHTFIRHRRTMVKTSVLMLQFVEAIVVLVRQTSHLRVTRALRPIFLVDCRYCGAVRRNLRQIFQSLPSFIDILLLLLFFMVIFAILGFCLFSTNSADPFFKTLEDSLVSLFVLLTTANFPDVMMPAYAKNCWSCIFFIVYLSIELYFIMNLLLAVVFDTFNDVEKMKFKSLLLHKRSAIDHAFQLLVSRQRPMGVSLKQFDGLMRFYRPRMSARERFLTFKALNTSGAPMLR
;
A
#
# COMPACT_ATOMS: atom_id res chain seq x y z
N MET A 1 1.79 17.16 -16.34
CA MET A 1 1.37 17.65 -15.02
C MET A 1 1.38 16.44 -14.09
N GLU A 2 2.48 16.31 -13.34
CA GLU A 2 2.80 15.39 -12.24
C GLU A 2 2.50 13.88 -12.39
N SER A 3 3.47 13.17 -12.97
CA SER A 3 3.69 11.72 -12.89
C SER A 3 4.94 11.39 -12.05
N ASP A 4 5.15 12.10 -10.94
CA ASP A 4 6.39 12.03 -10.13
C ASP A 4 6.27 11.13 -8.88
N ASP A 5 5.19 10.33 -8.78
CA ASP A 5 4.94 9.45 -7.63
C ASP A 5 5.50 8.02 -7.79
N ASP A 6 6.10 7.69 -8.95
CA ASP A 6 6.47 6.31 -9.32
C ASP A 6 7.98 6.07 -9.53
N VAL A 7 8.85 7.03 -9.22
CA VAL A 7 10.29 6.76 -9.11
C VAL A 7 10.59 6.24 -7.70
N PRO A 8 11.23 5.07 -7.53
CA PRO A 8 11.78 4.68 -6.25
C PRO A 8 12.79 5.76 -5.85
N LEU A 9 12.48 6.57 -4.82
CA LEU A 9 13.37 7.65 -4.33
C LEU A 9 14.82 7.18 -4.13
N ILE A 10 15.06 5.89 -3.89
CA ILE A 10 16.42 5.34 -3.78
C ILE A 10 17.26 5.53 -5.06
N LEU A 11 16.67 5.56 -6.26
CA LEU A 11 17.41 5.77 -7.51
C LEU A 11 17.88 7.23 -7.68
N THR A 12 17.11 8.21 -7.21
CA THR A 12 17.50 9.63 -7.28
C THR A 12 18.53 10.01 -6.20
N TRP A 13 18.63 9.22 -5.12
CA TRP A 13 19.58 9.47 -4.04
C TRP A 13 21.01 9.01 -4.38
N ASP A 14 21.19 7.98 -5.21
CA ASP A 14 22.52 7.53 -5.67
C ASP A 14 23.15 8.50 -6.70
N GLU A 15 22.35 9.16 -7.54
CA GLU A 15 22.84 10.17 -8.52
C GLU A 15 23.18 11.51 -7.86
N ALA A 16 22.44 11.93 -6.82
CA ALA A 16 22.72 13.19 -6.13
C ALA A 16 23.99 13.14 -5.26
N ASN A 17 24.33 11.97 -4.71
CA ASN A 17 25.48 11.79 -3.82
C ASN A 17 26.79 11.51 -4.57
N SER A 18 26.71 11.01 -5.81
CA SER A 18 27.88 10.79 -6.67
C SER A 18 28.44 12.09 -7.26
N GLY A 19 27.59 13.10 -7.50
CA GLY A 19 28.04 14.45 -7.87
C GLY A 19 28.76 15.20 -6.74
N LEU A 20 28.23 15.11 -5.51
CA LEU A 20 28.76 15.86 -4.35
C LEU A 20 30.14 15.38 -3.88
N LEU A 21 30.43 14.08 -4.03
CA LEU A 21 31.73 13.49 -3.65
C LEU A 21 32.86 13.79 -4.64
N THR A 22 32.53 14.28 -5.84
CA THR A 22 33.54 14.54 -6.88
C THR A 22 34.02 16.01 -6.85
N GLU A 23 33.19 16.95 -6.39
CA GLU A 23 33.56 18.38 -6.32
C GLU A 23 34.38 18.77 -5.07
N GLU A 24 34.29 18.03 -3.96
CA GLU A 24 35.06 18.35 -2.74
C GLU A 24 36.53 17.89 -2.79
N THR A 25 36.94 17.13 -3.81
CA THR A 25 38.31 16.57 -3.87
C THR A 25 39.28 17.41 -4.72
N GLU A 26 38.83 18.50 -5.38
CA GLU A 26 39.67 19.27 -6.33
C GLU A 26 39.93 20.75 -5.98
N ARG A 27 39.62 21.23 -4.76
CA ARG A 27 39.98 22.61 -4.35
C ARG A 27 40.84 22.69 -3.08
N GLY A 28 42.14 22.45 -3.29
CA GLY A 28 43.19 23.45 -3.04
C GLY A 28 43.49 23.84 -1.59
N ASP A 29 44.59 23.29 -1.09
CA ASP A 29 45.53 23.93 -0.16
C ASP A 29 45.84 25.39 -0.56
N GLN A 30 45.70 26.35 0.38
CA GLN A 30 46.60 27.51 0.53
C GLN A 30 46.23 28.42 1.73
N ASN A 31 47.22 28.62 2.61
CA ASN A 31 47.55 29.82 3.42
C ASN A 31 46.57 30.46 4.44
N GLY A 32 47.09 30.64 5.67
CA GLY A 32 47.20 32.00 6.26
C GLY A 32 46.54 32.27 7.63
N GLY A 33 47.34 32.21 8.71
CA GLY A 33 47.52 33.26 9.74
C GLY A 33 46.35 33.85 10.57
N GLY A 34 46.56 33.94 11.90
CA GLY A 34 46.36 35.23 12.61
C GLY A 34 45.21 35.38 13.62
N ASN A 35 45.43 34.84 14.82
CA ASN A 35 45.11 35.21 16.22
C ASN A 35 44.02 36.17 16.78
N TYR A 36 43.70 35.81 18.06
CA TYR A 36 43.22 36.53 19.27
C TYR A 36 41.78 37.10 19.23
N ASP A 37 40.90 36.82 20.20
CA ASP A 37 40.98 37.39 21.55
C ASP A 37 40.56 36.50 22.74
N ILE A 38 41.15 36.90 23.87
CA ILE A 38 41.13 36.43 25.26
C ILE A 38 39.77 36.71 25.94
N VAL A 39 39.38 35.89 26.93
CA VAL A 39 38.95 36.27 28.31
C VAL A 39 38.11 35.13 28.94
N ASN A 40 38.75 34.31 29.77
CA ASN A 40 38.35 34.03 31.16
C ASN A 40 39.15 32.85 31.73
N ASN A 41 40.27 33.18 32.37
CA ASN A 41 40.87 32.34 33.40
C ASN A 41 39.99 32.44 34.66
N ALA A 42 39.02 31.56 34.80
CA ALA A 42 38.45 31.21 36.08
C ALA A 42 38.95 29.80 36.43
N VAL A 43 39.75 29.71 37.48
CA VAL A 43 40.19 28.47 38.10
C VAL A 43 38.95 27.66 38.45
N VAL A 44 38.65 26.63 37.65
CA VAL A 44 37.63 25.64 37.98
C VAL A 44 38.20 24.80 39.10
N SER A 45 37.68 25.04 40.30
CA SER A 45 37.88 24.19 41.47
C SER A 45 37.64 22.73 41.09
N THR A 46 38.54 21.87 41.55
CA THR A 46 38.42 20.41 41.57
C THR A 46 36.97 19.95 41.71
N PRO A 47 36.43 19.16 40.78
CA PRO A 47 35.11 18.58 40.99
C PRO A 47 35.25 17.54 42.10
N GLY A 48 34.69 17.84 43.26
CA GLY A 48 34.30 16.82 44.23
C GLY A 48 33.38 15.78 43.56
N PRO A 49 33.26 14.58 44.14
CA PRO A 49 32.58 13.45 43.51
C PRO A 49 31.07 13.67 43.46
N GLN A 50 30.57 14.39 42.45
CA GLN A 50 29.16 14.51 42.16
C GLN A 50 28.73 13.51 41.07
N ASN A 51 28.00 12.48 41.52
CA ASN A 51 26.92 11.80 40.79
C ASN A 51 27.24 11.03 39.49
N SER A 52 28.22 10.12 39.55
CA SER A 52 28.37 9.03 38.55
C SER A 52 27.11 8.15 38.40
N ARG A 53 26.25 8.06 39.43
CA ARG A 53 24.94 7.37 39.34
C ARG A 53 23.95 8.07 38.39
N THR A 54 23.91 9.39 38.39
CA THR A 54 22.93 10.16 37.59
C THR A 54 23.32 10.22 36.12
N GLN A 55 24.63 10.33 35.82
CA GLN A 55 25.15 10.18 34.45
C GLN A 55 24.96 8.77 33.87
N ASN A 56 25.15 7.73 34.68
CA ASN A 56 24.91 6.35 34.23
C ASN A 56 23.42 6.07 33.97
N ALA A 57 22.52 6.68 34.74
CA ALA A 57 21.08 6.58 34.52
C ALA A 57 20.67 7.25 33.21
N SER A 58 21.17 8.46 32.92
CA SER A 58 20.86 9.18 31.68
C SER A 58 21.41 8.47 30.44
N LEU A 59 22.63 7.90 30.52
CA LEU A 59 23.20 7.11 29.43
C LEU A 59 22.39 5.83 29.18
N ARG A 60 21.96 5.13 30.23
CA ARG A 60 21.15 3.93 30.10
C ARG A 60 19.79 4.22 29.44
N GLN A 61 19.16 5.32 29.84
CA GLN A 61 17.90 5.77 29.26
C GLN A 61 18.05 6.19 27.79
N SER A 62 19.17 6.81 27.43
CA SER A 62 19.50 7.12 26.03
C SER A 62 19.65 5.85 25.17
N TRP A 63 20.33 4.82 25.68
CA TRP A 63 20.47 3.55 24.96
C TRP A 63 19.16 2.78 24.85
N GLU A 64 18.30 2.81 25.87
CA GLU A 64 16.97 2.20 25.79
C GLU A 64 16.11 2.85 24.71
N MET A 65 16.17 4.18 24.56
CA MET A 65 15.50 4.86 23.45
C MET A 65 16.06 4.45 22.10
N ASN A 66 17.39 4.37 21.94
CA ASN A 66 18.01 3.92 20.69
C ASN A 66 17.60 2.48 20.32
N TYR A 67 17.52 1.57 21.31
CA TYR A 67 17.05 0.20 21.07
C TYR A 67 15.59 0.16 20.62
N GLN A 68 14.75 1.00 21.22
CA GLN A 68 13.36 1.11 20.84
C GLN A 68 13.20 1.72 19.44
N GLU A 69 13.95 2.76 19.12
CA GLU A 69 13.95 3.41 17.80
C GLU A 69 14.44 2.44 16.70
N ALA A 70 15.54 1.74 16.94
CA ALA A 70 16.06 0.72 16.03
C ALA A 70 15.05 -0.42 15.81
N ALA A 71 14.35 -0.86 16.87
CA ALA A 71 13.29 -1.85 16.73
C ALA A 71 12.12 -1.36 15.87
N ILE A 72 11.78 -0.07 15.97
CA ILE A 72 10.75 0.55 15.13
C ILE A 72 11.19 0.59 13.67
N TYR A 73 12.44 0.95 13.35
CA TYR A 73 12.94 0.90 11.97
C TYR A 73 12.82 -0.51 11.37
N LEU A 74 13.19 -1.57 12.10
CA LEU A 74 13.03 -2.95 11.61
C LEU A 74 11.54 -3.28 11.36
N GLN A 75 10.65 -2.85 12.25
CA GLN A 75 9.20 -3.06 12.08
C GLN A 75 8.66 -2.28 10.88
N GLU A 76 9.05 -1.02 10.69
CA GLU A 76 8.66 -0.18 9.55
C GLU A 76 9.15 -0.80 8.22
N GLY A 77 10.39 -1.31 8.20
CA GLY A 77 10.95 -2.05 7.07
C GLY A 77 10.20 -3.35 6.75
N GLU A 78 9.85 -4.14 7.77
CA GLU A 78 9.03 -5.36 7.61
C GLU A 78 7.63 -5.03 7.08
N ASN A 79 7.05 -3.91 7.52
CA ASN A 79 5.70 -3.48 7.18
C ASN A 79 5.61 -2.64 5.90
N ASN A 80 6.74 -2.34 5.25
CA ASN A 80 6.82 -1.47 4.09
C ASN A 80 6.19 -0.09 4.34
N ASP A 81 6.44 0.47 5.53
CA ASP A 81 6.04 1.82 5.90
C ASP A 81 7.13 2.82 5.52
N LYS A 82 6.75 4.05 5.13
CA LYS A 82 7.72 5.08 4.71
C LYS A 82 8.43 5.67 5.94
N PHE A 83 9.76 5.81 5.89
CA PHE A 83 10.56 6.36 7.00
C PHE A 83 10.32 7.86 7.28
N PHE A 84 9.68 8.60 6.37
CA PHE A 84 9.36 10.03 6.60
C PHE A 84 8.48 10.25 7.84
N THR A 85 7.69 9.25 8.23
CA THR A 85 6.76 9.33 9.36
C THR A 85 7.35 8.78 10.66
N HIS A 86 8.67 8.53 10.69
CA HIS A 86 9.35 7.92 11.82
C HIS A 86 9.28 8.81 13.09
N PRO A 87 8.91 8.25 14.26
CA PRO A 87 8.72 9.03 15.48
C PRO A 87 10.04 9.43 16.15
N ARG A 88 10.60 10.60 15.76
CA ARG A 88 11.85 11.13 16.36
C ARG A 88 11.68 11.75 17.75
N ASN A 89 10.47 12.19 18.10
CA ASN A 89 10.19 12.90 19.36
C ASN A 89 9.48 11.98 20.37
N PRO A 90 9.68 12.14 21.69
CA PRO A 90 9.04 11.29 22.71
C PRO A 90 7.50 11.39 22.68
N LYS A 91 6.95 12.57 22.36
CA LYS A 91 5.49 12.75 22.16
C LYS A 91 4.98 12.01 20.93
N ALA A 92 5.75 12.01 19.85
CA ALA A 92 5.42 11.28 18.62
C ALA A 92 5.54 9.76 18.83
N LEU A 93 6.54 9.33 19.60
CA LEU A 93 6.73 7.94 20.01
C LEU A 93 5.55 7.43 20.85
N ALA A 94 5.09 8.20 21.84
CA ALA A 94 3.91 7.84 22.63
C ALA A 94 2.65 7.72 21.77
N ALA A 95 2.45 8.64 20.81
CA ALA A 95 1.34 8.57 19.86
C ALA A 95 1.45 7.37 18.91
N TYR A 96 2.67 7.08 18.43
CA TYR A 96 2.97 5.90 17.60
C TYR A 96 2.64 4.61 18.33
N LEU A 97 3.13 4.42 19.56
CA LEU A 97 2.89 3.23 20.37
C LEU A 97 1.41 3.03 20.69
N PHE A 98 0.69 4.12 20.96
CA PHE A 98 -0.76 4.05 21.18
C PHE A 98 -1.50 3.58 19.92
N ALA A 99 -1.20 4.16 18.76
CA ALA A 99 -1.81 3.79 17.50
C ALA A 99 -1.42 2.38 17.02
N HIS A 100 -0.22 1.91 17.39
CA HIS A 100 0.29 0.59 17.03
C HIS A 100 -0.08 -0.51 18.02
N ASN A 101 -1.04 -0.25 18.92
CA ASN A 101 -1.54 -1.24 19.85
C ASN A 101 -2.48 -2.25 19.17
N HIS A 102 -2.40 -3.52 19.54
CA HIS A 102 -3.23 -4.60 19.00
C HIS A 102 -4.74 -4.32 19.20
N LEU A 103 -5.11 -3.69 20.31
CA LEU A 103 -6.51 -3.30 20.56
C LEU A 103 -7.01 -2.29 19.53
N PHE A 104 -6.17 -1.35 19.12
CA PHE A 104 -6.52 -0.36 18.11
C PHE A 104 -6.73 -1.03 16.76
N TYR A 105 -5.84 -1.93 16.35
CA TYR A 105 -6.01 -2.69 15.11
C TYR A 105 -7.25 -3.61 15.12
N MET A 106 -7.58 -4.21 16.26
CA MET A 106 -8.79 -5.01 16.41
C MET A 106 -10.04 -4.16 16.31
N MET A 107 -10.04 -2.97 16.92
CA MET A 107 -11.13 -2.00 16.80
C MET A 107 -11.34 -1.57 15.34
N GLU A 108 -10.26 -1.26 14.60
CA GLU A 108 -10.35 -0.94 13.15
C GLU A 108 -10.99 -2.08 12.36
N LEU A 109 -10.52 -3.31 12.59
CA LEU A 109 -10.99 -4.49 11.88
C LEU A 109 -12.47 -4.77 12.17
N VAL A 110 -12.87 -4.72 13.44
CA VAL A 110 -14.26 -4.95 13.87
C VAL A 110 -15.18 -3.87 13.33
N THR A 111 -14.77 -2.61 13.35
CA THR A 111 -15.57 -1.49 12.81
C THR A 111 -15.73 -1.61 11.30
N GLY A 112 -14.65 -1.94 10.57
CA GLY A 112 -14.71 -2.20 9.14
C GLY A 112 -15.63 -3.37 8.81
N LEU A 113 -15.50 -4.49 9.51
CA LEU A 113 -16.35 -5.68 9.31
C LEU A 113 -17.81 -5.37 9.64
N MET A 114 -18.08 -4.63 10.72
CA MET A 114 -19.42 -4.20 11.11
C MET A 114 -20.07 -3.36 10.00
N LEU A 115 -19.36 -2.40 9.40
CA LEU A 115 -19.88 -1.57 8.29
C LEU A 115 -20.24 -2.41 7.06
N LEU A 116 -19.45 -3.44 6.73
CA LEU A 116 -19.77 -4.36 5.65
C LEU A 116 -20.99 -5.23 5.99
N MET A 117 -21.02 -5.81 7.19
CA MET A 117 -22.11 -6.68 7.64
C MET A 117 -23.44 -5.93 7.77
N LEU A 118 -23.43 -4.64 8.09
CA LEU A 118 -24.62 -3.81 8.15
C LEU A 118 -25.37 -3.77 6.81
N SER A 119 -24.66 -3.94 5.68
CA SER A 119 -25.27 -4.02 4.36
C SER A 119 -26.23 -5.20 4.19
N LEU A 120 -26.14 -6.25 5.02
CA LEU A 120 -27.07 -7.38 5.01
C LEU A 120 -28.42 -7.05 5.66
N CYS A 121 -28.42 -6.09 6.59
CA CYS A 121 -29.59 -5.66 7.35
C CYS A 121 -30.32 -4.47 6.71
N GLU A 122 -29.63 -3.72 5.85
CA GLU A 122 -30.14 -2.57 5.11
C GLU A 122 -30.88 -2.99 3.83
N ALA A 123 -31.88 -2.22 3.39
CA ALA A 123 -32.61 -2.51 2.16
C ALA A 123 -31.69 -2.48 0.91
N PRO A 124 -31.77 -3.48 0.00
CA PRO A 124 -32.55 -4.72 0.04
C PRO A 124 -31.94 -5.76 1.00
N ALA A 125 -32.62 -5.99 2.14
CA ALA A 125 -32.11 -6.82 3.22
C ALA A 125 -32.49 -8.29 3.02
N VAL A 126 -31.70 -9.19 3.60
CA VAL A 126 -32.12 -10.59 3.79
C VAL A 126 -33.36 -10.59 4.70
N PRO A 127 -34.48 -11.25 4.33
CA PRO A 127 -35.74 -11.14 5.06
C PRO A 127 -35.66 -11.43 6.57
N THR A 128 -34.74 -12.30 6.98
CA THR A 128 -34.54 -12.70 8.38
C THR A 128 -33.71 -11.71 9.21
N LEU A 129 -32.93 -10.83 8.57
CA LEU A 129 -32.00 -9.89 9.22
C LEU A 129 -32.42 -8.42 9.07
N ARG A 130 -33.65 -8.18 8.59
CA ARG A 130 -34.15 -6.83 8.33
C ARG A 130 -34.29 -6.05 9.65
N LEU A 131 -33.58 -4.94 9.73
CA LEU A 131 -33.66 -4.00 10.86
C LEU A 131 -34.42 -2.74 10.45
N ASP A 132 -35.09 -2.13 11.43
CA ASP A 132 -35.76 -0.85 11.25
C ASP A 132 -34.76 0.26 10.84
N VAL A 133 -35.27 1.25 10.12
CA VAL A 133 -34.48 2.36 9.56
C VAL A 133 -33.65 3.06 10.61
N TYR A 134 -34.27 3.36 11.75
CA TYR A 134 -33.60 3.99 12.87
C TYR A 134 -32.46 3.13 13.46
N ILE A 135 -32.65 1.82 13.59
CA ILE A 135 -31.66 0.94 14.21
C ILE A 135 -30.41 0.84 13.34
N HIS A 136 -30.56 0.55 12.04
CA HIS A 136 -29.38 0.43 11.19
C HIS A 136 -28.71 1.79 10.95
N ALA A 137 -29.46 2.89 10.85
CA ALA A 137 -28.88 4.23 10.69
C ALA A 137 -28.08 4.67 11.93
N THR A 138 -28.55 4.36 13.15
CA THR A 138 -27.78 4.66 14.38
C THR A 138 -26.54 3.79 14.52
N LEU A 139 -26.61 2.50 14.15
CA LEU A 139 -25.43 1.62 14.09
C LEU A 139 -24.40 2.09 13.06
N GLU A 140 -24.85 2.53 11.88
CA GLU A 140 -23.99 3.12 10.86
C GLU A 140 -23.29 4.37 11.39
N LEU A 141 -24.04 5.30 12.00
CA LEU A 141 -23.49 6.52 12.56
C LEU A 141 -22.44 6.21 13.64
N LEU A 142 -22.73 5.26 14.53
CA LEU A 142 -21.79 4.81 15.56
C LEU A 142 -20.50 4.27 14.93
N ALA A 143 -20.60 3.40 13.94
CA ALA A 143 -19.42 2.85 13.26
C ALA A 143 -18.62 3.94 12.52
N LEU A 144 -19.29 4.89 11.84
CA LEU A 144 -18.62 6.01 11.18
C LEU A 144 -17.93 6.95 12.19
N THR A 145 -18.51 7.17 13.38
CA THR A 145 -17.84 7.94 14.44
C THR A 145 -16.58 7.25 14.96
N LEU A 146 -16.57 5.92 15.06
CA LEU A 146 -15.37 5.15 15.41
C LEU A 146 -14.28 5.30 14.33
N VAL A 147 -14.65 5.23 13.05
CA VAL A 147 -13.72 5.51 11.94
C VAL A 147 -13.19 6.94 11.98
N GLY A 148 -14.04 7.92 12.33
CA GLY A 148 -13.63 9.31 12.54
C GLY A 148 -12.62 9.45 13.67
N PHE A 149 -12.85 8.76 14.79
CA PHE A 149 -11.92 8.72 15.92
C PHE A 149 -10.55 8.12 15.52
N GLU A 150 -10.52 7.05 14.72
CA GLU A 150 -9.28 6.49 14.17
C GLU A 150 -8.49 7.53 13.36
N LEU A 151 -9.17 8.25 12.46
CA LEU A 151 -8.56 9.28 11.62
C LEU A 151 -8.03 10.45 12.45
N CYS A 152 -8.75 10.86 13.51
CA CYS A 152 -8.28 11.88 14.45
C CYS A 152 -7.01 11.44 15.18
N MET A 153 -6.94 10.19 15.63
CA MET A 153 -5.72 9.65 16.26
C MET A 153 -4.56 9.57 15.27
N LYS A 154 -4.84 9.19 14.02
CA LYS A 154 -3.86 9.16 12.92
C LYS A 154 -3.34 10.56 12.60
N LEU A 155 -4.22 11.56 12.55
CA LEU A 155 -3.85 12.97 12.36
C LEU A 155 -2.93 13.46 13.49
N ARG A 156 -3.23 13.10 14.75
CA ARG A 156 -2.40 13.46 15.91
C ARG A 156 -0.99 12.86 15.86
N TRP A 157 -0.85 11.66 15.31
CA TRP A 157 0.45 10.98 15.17
C TRP A 157 1.25 11.49 13.95
N LEU A 158 0.64 11.58 12.76
CA LEU A 158 1.31 11.94 11.51
C LEU A 158 1.55 13.45 11.31
N GLY A 159 0.76 14.29 11.99
CA GLY A 159 0.73 15.73 11.77
C GLY A 159 -0.12 16.15 10.57
N PHE A 160 -0.57 17.41 10.56
CA PHE A 160 -1.56 17.93 9.62
C PHE A 160 -1.08 17.96 8.16
N HIS A 161 0.13 18.47 7.91
CA HIS A 161 0.68 18.57 6.56
C HIS A 161 0.84 17.20 5.89
N THR A 162 1.43 16.23 6.61
CA THR A 162 1.62 14.86 6.14
C THR A 162 0.28 14.15 5.92
N PHE A 163 -0.70 14.39 6.80
CA PHE A 163 -2.04 13.82 6.68
C PHE A 163 -2.73 14.23 5.39
N ILE A 164 -2.71 15.54 5.05
CA ILE A 164 -3.36 16.05 3.83
C ILE A 164 -2.64 15.58 2.57
N ARG A 165 -1.31 15.51 2.59
CA ARG A 165 -0.53 15.05 1.43
C ARG A 165 -0.72 13.55 1.17
N HIS A 166 -1.13 12.76 2.16
CA HIS A 166 -1.28 11.33 2.04
C HIS A 166 -2.61 10.95 1.35
N ARG A 167 -2.55 10.74 0.01
CA ARG A 167 -3.71 10.45 -0.87
C ARG A 167 -4.70 9.42 -0.28
N ARG A 168 -4.23 8.28 0.24
CA ARG A 168 -5.09 7.22 0.78
C ARG A 168 -5.92 7.68 1.98
N THR A 169 -5.32 8.45 2.87
CA THR A 169 -6.01 8.94 4.06
C THR A 169 -7.00 10.05 3.71
N MET A 170 -6.68 10.86 2.70
CA MET A 170 -7.63 11.82 2.14
C MET A 170 -8.84 11.13 1.50
N VAL A 171 -8.63 10.09 0.68
CA VAL A 171 -9.77 9.32 0.12
C VAL A 171 -10.63 8.70 1.23
N LYS A 172 -10.02 8.07 2.26
CA LYS A 172 -10.77 7.54 3.43
C LYS A 172 -11.58 8.64 4.13
N THR A 173 -11.00 9.84 4.27
CA THR A 173 -11.66 11.00 4.91
C THR A 173 -12.83 11.52 4.06
N SER A 174 -12.66 11.66 2.76
CA SER A 174 -13.73 12.10 1.85
C SER A 174 -14.89 11.10 1.82
N VAL A 175 -14.60 9.80 1.78
CA VAL A 175 -15.64 8.75 1.84
C VAL A 175 -16.36 8.77 3.19
N LEU A 176 -15.63 8.96 4.30
CA LEU A 176 -16.23 9.11 5.63
C LEU A 176 -17.20 10.29 5.68
N MET A 177 -16.79 11.47 5.20
CA MET A 177 -17.65 12.66 5.22
C MET A 177 -18.93 12.45 4.38
N LEU A 178 -18.79 11.87 3.19
CA LEU A 178 -19.93 11.57 2.33
C LEU A 178 -20.92 10.60 3.00
N GLN A 179 -20.42 9.50 3.57
CA GLN A 179 -21.27 8.51 4.24
C GLN A 179 -21.89 9.07 5.54
N PHE A 180 -21.18 9.92 6.26
CA PHE A 180 -21.69 10.54 7.49
C PHE A 180 -22.88 11.46 7.20
N VAL A 181 -22.77 12.31 6.17
CA VAL A 181 -23.87 13.18 5.73
C VAL A 181 -25.08 12.33 5.29
N GLU A 182 -24.85 11.29 4.49
CA GLU A 182 -25.94 10.43 4.02
C GLU A 182 -26.62 9.65 5.15
N ALA A 183 -25.85 9.16 6.13
CA ALA A 183 -26.40 8.50 7.32
C ALA A 183 -27.32 9.44 8.12
N ILE A 184 -26.93 10.72 8.29
CA ILE A 184 -27.78 11.74 8.92
C ILE A 184 -29.06 11.98 8.10
N VAL A 185 -28.94 12.09 6.77
CA VAL A 185 -30.11 12.29 5.89
C VAL A 185 -31.10 11.13 5.99
N VAL A 186 -30.61 9.88 6.03
CA VAL A 186 -31.46 8.69 6.22
C VAL A 186 -32.13 8.72 7.60
N LEU A 187 -31.39 9.08 8.64
CA LEU A 187 -31.91 9.17 10.00
C LEU A 187 -32.98 10.26 10.14
N VAL A 188 -32.85 11.40 9.47
CA VAL A 188 -33.86 12.46 9.51
C VAL A 188 -35.09 12.11 8.67
N ARG A 189 -34.90 11.57 7.46
CA ARG A 189 -36.01 11.27 6.54
C ARG A 189 -36.80 10.02 6.91
N GLN A 190 -36.21 9.10 7.70
CA GLN A 190 -36.78 7.79 8.03
C GLN A 190 -37.15 6.93 6.80
N THR A 191 -36.60 7.26 5.63
CA THR A 191 -36.79 6.54 4.37
C THR A 191 -35.44 6.31 3.71
N SER A 192 -35.16 5.06 3.34
CA SER A 192 -33.95 4.72 2.58
C SER A 192 -34.12 5.12 1.11
N HIS A 193 -33.18 5.92 0.61
CA HIS A 193 -33.03 6.18 -0.82
C HIS A 193 -31.97 5.24 -1.42
N LEU A 194 -31.73 5.30 -2.74
CA LEU A 194 -30.67 4.51 -3.38
C LEU A 194 -29.30 5.01 -2.91
N ARG A 195 -28.64 4.22 -2.07
CA ARG A 195 -27.37 4.57 -1.43
C ARG A 195 -26.18 3.91 -2.14
N VAL A 196 -25.74 4.49 -3.24
CA VAL A 196 -24.61 3.98 -4.05
C VAL A 196 -23.27 4.09 -3.28
N THR A 197 -23.16 5.07 -2.38
CA THR A 197 -21.95 5.33 -1.57
C THR A 197 -21.57 4.16 -0.66
N ARG A 198 -22.50 3.25 -0.35
CA ARG A 198 -22.26 2.00 0.39
C ARG A 198 -21.18 1.14 -0.28
N ALA A 199 -21.10 1.17 -1.61
CA ALA A 199 -20.08 0.44 -2.37
C ALA A 199 -18.64 0.89 -2.06
N LEU A 200 -18.47 2.06 -1.42
CA LEU A 200 -17.18 2.57 -1.00
C LEU A 200 -16.73 2.06 0.38
N ARG A 201 -17.64 1.48 1.20
CA ARG A 201 -17.31 0.95 2.54
C ARG A 201 -16.14 -0.05 2.60
N PRO A 202 -15.91 -0.92 1.59
CA PRO A 202 -14.75 -1.81 1.59
C PRO A 202 -13.41 -1.08 1.78
N ILE A 203 -13.33 0.22 1.46
CA ILE A 203 -12.13 1.03 1.72
C ILE A 203 -11.74 1.03 3.20
N PHE A 204 -12.72 1.03 4.12
CA PHE A 204 -12.45 1.06 5.56
C PHE A 204 -11.80 -0.24 6.02
N LEU A 205 -12.21 -1.38 5.46
CA LEU A 205 -11.60 -2.69 5.73
C LEU A 205 -10.23 -2.83 5.06
N VAL A 206 -10.10 -2.41 3.80
CA VAL A 206 -8.84 -2.51 3.05
C VAL A 206 -7.75 -1.62 3.65
N ASP A 207 -8.10 -0.49 4.27
CA ASP A 207 -7.10 0.37 4.95
C ASP A 207 -6.64 -0.16 6.32
N CYS A 208 -7.33 -1.16 6.90
CA CYS A 208 -6.96 -1.76 8.17
C CYS A 208 -5.56 -2.39 8.13
N ARG A 209 -4.88 -2.38 9.28
CA ARG A 209 -3.53 -2.94 9.42
C ARG A 209 -3.44 -4.44 9.06
N TYR A 210 -4.40 -5.24 9.50
CA TYR A 210 -4.44 -6.69 9.24
C TYR A 210 -4.68 -7.02 7.76
N CYS A 211 -5.44 -6.18 7.06
CA CYS A 211 -5.73 -6.32 5.63
C CYS A 211 -4.63 -5.72 4.74
N GLY A 212 -3.43 -5.46 5.28
CA GLY A 212 -2.30 -4.90 4.53
C GLY A 212 -1.88 -5.74 3.33
N ALA A 213 -1.98 -7.07 3.40
CA ALA A 213 -1.70 -7.96 2.28
C ALA A 213 -2.72 -7.79 1.15
N VAL A 214 -4.02 -7.79 1.47
CA VAL A 214 -5.11 -7.54 0.50
C VAL A 214 -4.91 -6.19 -0.18
N ARG A 215 -4.59 -5.14 0.60
CA ARG A 215 -4.30 -3.80 0.06
C ARG A 215 -3.12 -3.79 -0.90
N ARG A 216 -2.05 -4.53 -0.61
CA ARG A 216 -0.87 -4.62 -1.50
C ARG A 216 -1.22 -5.32 -2.81
N ASN A 217 -1.95 -6.43 -2.74
CA ASN A 217 -2.40 -7.18 -3.92
C ASN A 217 -3.37 -6.38 -4.79
N LEU A 218 -4.35 -5.69 -4.20
CA LEU A 218 -5.25 -4.80 -4.95
C LEU A 218 -4.47 -3.68 -5.67
N ARG A 219 -3.51 -3.05 -4.99
CA ARG A 219 -2.64 -2.05 -5.63
C ARG A 219 -1.84 -2.64 -6.79
N GLN A 220 -1.33 -3.87 -6.63
CA GLN A 220 -0.63 -4.60 -7.70
C GLN A 220 -1.51 -4.72 -8.94
N ILE A 221 -2.75 -5.21 -8.78
CA ILE A 221 -3.71 -5.40 -9.88
C ILE A 221 -3.99 -4.09 -10.61
N PHE A 222 -4.22 -3.00 -9.86
CA PHE A 222 -4.45 -1.68 -10.48
C PHE A 222 -3.21 -1.08 -11.14
N GLN A 223 -2.00 -1.35 -10.62
CA GLN A 223 -0.75 -0.89 -11.21
C GLN A 223 -0.38 -1.66 -12.48
N SER A 224 -0.77 -2.93 -12.60
CA SER A 224 -0.61 -3.71 -13.83
C SER A 224 -1.69 -3.42 -14.86
N LEU A 225 -2.77 -2.71 -14.49
CA LEU A 225 -3.90 -2.41 -15.37
C LEU A 225 -3.51 -1.62 -16.64
N PRO A 226 -2.68 -0.56 -16.56
CA PRO A 226 -2.36 0.27 -17.72
C PRO A 226 -1.67 -0.50 -18.84
N SER A 227 -0.81 -1.46 -18.50
CA SER A 227 0.02 -2.18 -19.47
C SER A 227 -0.77 -3.02 -20.48
N PHE A 228 -2.03 -3.35 -20.17
CA PHE A 228 -2.88 -4.13 -21.08
C PHE A 228 -3.93 -3.30 -21.83
N ILE A 229 -4.07 -2.01 -21.51
CA ILE A 229 -5.09 -1.15 -22.15
C ILE A 229 -4.87 -1.07 -23.67
N ASP A 230 -3.62 -1.02 -24.12
CA ASP A 230 -3.28 -0.90 -25.55
C ASP A 230 -3.74 -2.13 -26.35
N ILE A 231 -3.55 -3.33 -25.81
CA ILE A 231 -3.96 -4.59 -26.47
C ILE A 231 -5.46 -4.81 -26.32
N LEU A 232 -6.05 -4.43 -25.18
CA LEU A 232 -7.50 -4.42 -25.02
C LEU A 232 -8.16 -3.50 -26.06
N LEU A 233 -7.57 -2.35 -26.35
CA LEU A 233 -8.05 -1.44 -27.39
C LEU A 233 -7.93 -2.07 -28.78
N LEU A 234 -6.84 -2.79 -29.07
CA LEU A 234 -6.69 -3.55 -30.31
C LEU A 234 -7.77 -4.62 -30.48
N LEU A 235 -8.06 -5.39 -29.42
CA LEU A 235 -9.13 -6.40 -29.38
C LEU A 235 -10.49 -5.76 -29.67
N LEU A 236 -10.84 -4.68 -28.96
CA LEU A 236 -12.11 -3.98 -29.17
C LEU A 236 -12.20 -3.35 -30.56
N PHE A 237 -11.09 -2.89 -31.13
CA PHE A 237 -11.04 -2.35 -32.48
C PHE A 237 -11.42 -3.40 -33.55
N PHE A 238 -10.83 -4.60 -33.48
CA PHE A 238 -11.20 -5.69 -34.39
C PHE A 238 -12.65 -6.14 -34.19
N MET A 239 -13.13 -6.19 -32.95
CA MET A 239 -14.51 -6.55 -32.63
C MET A 239 -15.50 -5.59 -33.29
N VAL A 240 -15.22 -4.28 -33.25
CA VAL A 240 -16.06 -3.27 -33.92
C VAL A 240 -16.07 -3.47 -35.44
N ILE A 241 -14.92 -3.77 -36.06
CA ILE A 241 -14.85 -4.06 -37.50
C ILE A 241 -15.71 -5.26 -37.86
N PHE A 242 -15.58 -6.37 -37.12
CA PHE A 242 -16.37 -7.57 -37.35
C PHE A 242 -17.86 -7.36 -37.04
N ALA A 243 -18.21 -6.52 -36.06
CA ALA A 243 -19.59 -6.20 -35.77
C ALA A 243 -20.25 -5.41 -36.90
N ILE A 244 -19.56 -4.42 -37.47
CA ILE A 244 -20.03 -3.69 -38.65
C ILE A 244 -20.18 -4.64 -39.83
N LEU A 245 -19.19 -5.51 -40.07
CA LEU A 245 -19.24 -6.48 -41.16
C LEU A 245 -20.38 -7.49 -40.99
N GLY A 246 -20.54 -8.04 -39.79
CA GLY A 246 -21.60 -8.98 -39.44
C GLY A 246 -22.99 -8.35 -39.58
N PHE A 247 -23.16 -7.11 -39.11
CA PHE A 247 -24.38 -6.34 -39.33
C PHE A 247 -24.69 -6.18 -40.83
N CYS A 248 -23.71 -5.75 -41.63
CA CYS A 248 -23.91 -5.59 -43.08
C CYS A 248 -24.23 -6.91 -43.80
N LEU A 249 -23.66 -8.04 -43.36
CA LEU A 249 -23.86 -9.35 -43.99
C LEU A 249 -25.18 -10.03 -43.58
N PHE A 250 -25.57 -9.93 -42.31
CA PHE A 250 -26.62 -10.78 -41.74
C PHE A 250 -27.91 -10.03 -41.37
N SER A 251 -27.90 -8.69 -41.30
CA SER A 251 -29.10 -7.89 -40.93
C SER A 251 -30.31 -8.11 -41.83
N THR A 252 -30.11 -8.52 -43.08
CA THR A 252 -31.21 -8.82 -44.02
C THR A 252 -32.01 -10.06 -43.65
N ASN A 253 -31.49 -10.92 -42.75
CA ASN A 253 -32.16 -12.11 -42.31
C ASN A 253 -33.10 -11.80 -41.13
N SER A 254 -34.41 -11.69 -41.38
CA SER A 254 -35.39 -11.40 -40.33
C SER A 254 -35.47 -12.48 -39.25
N ALA A 255 -35.03 -13.71 -39.56
CA ALA A 255 -34.97 -14.83 -38.62
C ALA A 255 -33.74 -14.80 -37.70
N ASP A 256 -32.77 -13.93 -37.96
CA ASP A 256 -31.56 -13.78 -37.16
C ASP A 256 -31.78 -12.69 -36.10
N PRO A 257 -31.85 -13.03 -34.79
CA PRO A 257 -31.96 -12.04 -33.74
C PRO A 257 -30.63 -11.35 -33.38
N PHE A 258 -29.49 -11.90 -33.79
CA PHE A 258 -28.16 -11.50 -33.30
C PHE A 258 -27.55 -10.32 -34.06
N PHE A 259 -27.85 -10.17 -35.35
CA PHE A 259 -27.27 -9.13 -36.22
C PHE A 259 -28.29 -8.11 -36.73
N LYS A 260 -29.38 -7.85 -35.99
CA LYS A 260 -30.46 -6.93 -36.40
C LYS A 260 -30.08 -5.47 -36.32
N THR A 261 -29.28 -5.10 -35.33
CA THR A 261 -28.76 -3.74 -35.14
C THR A 261 -27.25 -3.80 -34.91
N LEU A 262 -26.57 -2.66 -35.02
CA LEU A 262 -25.14 -2.59 -34.73
C LEU A 262 -24.84 -2.92 -33.26
N GLU A 263 -25.70 -2.50 -32.32
CA GLU A 263 -25.58 -2.83 -30.89
C GLU A 263 -25.72 -4.33 -30.64
N ASP A 264 -26.75 -4.96 -31.22
CA ASP A 264 -26.96 -6.42 -31.11
C ASP A 264 -25.76 -7.19 -31.67
N SER A 265 -25.19 -6.70 -32.77
CA SER A 265 -24.03 -7.31 -33.43
C SER A 265 -22.78 -7.22 -32.55
N LEU A 266 -22.53 -6.06 -31.93
CA LEU A 266 -21.43 -5.86 -30.99
C LEU A 266 -21.57 -6.77 -29.77
N VAL A 267 -22.76 -6.82 -29.14
CA VAL A 267 -22.99 -7.67 -27.96
C VAL A 267 -22.88 -9.14 -28.33
N SER A 268 -23.44 -9.57 -29.47
CA SER A 268 -23.39 -10.96 -29.92
C SER A 268 -21.96 -11.43 -30.18
N LEU A 269 -21.12 -10.57 -30.77
CA LEU A 269 -19.70 -10.87 -30.99
C LEU A 269 -18.91 -10.81 -29.67
N PHE A 270 -19.20 -9.87 -28.77
CA PHE A 270 -18.59 -9.83 -27.44
C PHE A 270 -18.85 -11.14 -26.65
N VAL A 271 -20.07 -11.68 -26.71
CA VAL A 271 -20.42 -12.98 -26.10
C VAL A 271 -19.79 -14.16 -26.85
N LEU A 272 -19.64 -14.06 -28.18
CA LEU A 272 -18.95 -15.06 -28.99
C LEU A 272 -17.45 -15.10 -28.72
N LEU A 273 -16.82 -13.97 -28.37
CA LEU A 273 -15.43 -13.91 -27.94
C LEU A 273 -15.18 -14.81 -26.72
N THR A 274 -16.16 -14.92 -25.81
CA THR A 274 -16.13 -15.84 -24.67
C THR A 274 -16.70 -17.23 -24.99
N THR A 275 -17.00 -17.50 -26.27
CA THR A 275 -17.60 -18.74 -26.81
C THR A 275 -18.90 -19.18 -26.14
N ALA A 276 -19.60 -18.27 -25.45
CA ALA A 276 -20.74 -18.62 -24.61
C ALA A 276 -22.04 -18.85 -25.40
N ASN A 277 -22.14 -18.29 -26.61
CA ASN A 277 -23.28 -18.41 -27.51
C ASN A 277 -22.95 -19.17 -28.82
N PHE A 278 -21.83 -19.90 -28.87
CA PHE A 278 -21.50 -20.77 -30.00
C PHE A 278 -22.05 -22.19 -29.76
N PRO A 279 -22.79 -22.82 -30.69
CA PRO A 279 -22.98 -22.44 -32.09
C PRO A 279 -24.19 -21.53 -32.37
N ASP A 280 -25.03 -21.24 -31.37
CA ASP A 280 -26.35 -20.59 -31.54
C ASP A 280 -26.31 -19.29 -32.35
N VAL A 281 -25.31 -18.43 -32.13
CA VAL A 281 -25.13 -17.16 -32.84
C VAL A 281 -24.87 -17.34 -34.35
N MET A 282 -24.32 -18.49 -34.75
CA MET A 282 -24.01 -18.80 -36.15
C MET A 282 -25.18 -19.47 -36.88
N MET A 283 -26.03 -20.21 -36.16
CA MET A 283 -27.02 -21.11 -36.76
C MET A 283 -28.01 -20.42 -37.72
N PRO A 284 -28.57 -19.23 -37.42
CA PRO A 284 -29.49 -18.56 -38.35
C PRO A 284 -28.85 -18.17 -39.68
N ALA A 285 -27.59 -17.70 -39.65
CA ALA A 285 -26.83 -17.36 -40.84
C ALA A 285 -26.43 -18.62 -41.63
N TYR A 286 -25.98 -19.66 -40.92
CA TYR A 286 -25.58 -20.93 -41.52
C TYR A 286 -26.74 -21.68 -42.20
N ALA A 287 -27.93 -21.65 -41.60
CA ALA A 287 -29.13 -22.24 -42.18
C ALA A 287 -29.56 -21.56 -43.49
N LYS A 288 -29.26 -20.26 -43.65
CA LYS A 288 -29.53 -19.51 -44.89
C LYS A 288 -28.46 -19.77 -45.96
N ASN A 289 -27.19 -19.79 -45.56
CA ASN A 289 -26.07 -20.11 -46.44
C ASN A 289 -24.95 -20.79 -45.65
N CYS A 290 -24.56 -22.00 -46.06
CA CYS A 290 -23.51 -22.76 -45.39
C CYS A 290 -22.15 -22.02 -45.37
N TRP A 291 -21.87 -21.20 -46.39
CA TRP A 291 -20.64 -20.42 -46.47
C TRP A 291 -20.53 -19.32 -45.41
N SER A 292 -21.62 -18.95 -44.73
CA SER A 292 -21.60 -18.01 -43.63
C SER A 292 -20.79 -18.50 -42.43
N CYS A 293 -20.50 -19.81 -42.31
CA CYS A 293 -19.59 -20.33 -41.29
C CYS A 293 -18.18 -19.72 -41.38
N ILE A 294 -17.73 -19.32 -42.57
CA ILE A 294 -16.39 -18.72 -42.77
C ILE A 294 -16.23 -17.45 -41.94
N PHE A 295 -17.27 -16.61 -41.84
CA PHE A 295 -17.23 -15.39 -41.04
C PHE A 295 -16.89 -15.71 -39.57
N PHE A 296 -17.61 -16.67 -38.98
CA PHE A 296 -17.43 -17.04 -37.57
C PHE A 296 -16.12 -17.78 -37.32
N ILE A 297 -15.68 -18.63 -38.27
CA ILE A 297 -14.38 -19.31 -38.18
C ILE A 297 -13.24 -18.29 -38.20
N VAL A 298 -13.27 -17.35 -39.15
CA VAL A 298 -12.24 -16.29 -39.27
C VAL A 298 -12.24 -15.40 -38.02
N TYR A 299 -13.43 -15.01 -37.54
CA TYR A 299 -13.58 -14.25 -36.30
C TYR A 299 -12.93 -14.97 -35.11
N LEU A 300 -13.25 -16.24 -34.88
CA LEU A 300 -12.69 -17.02 -33.77
C LEU A 300 -11.18 -17.26 -33.94
N SER A 301 -10.70 -17.51 -35.16
CA SER A 301 -9.26 -17.65 -35.42
C SER A 301 -8.49 -16.38 -35.08
N ILE A 302 -9.01 -15.22 -35.46
CA ILE A 302 -8.33 -13.93 -35.23
C ILE A 302 -8.53 -13.47 -33.79
N GLU A 303 -9.75 -13.31 -33.30
CA GLU A 303 -9.98 -12.70 -31.99
C GLU A 303 -9.67 -13.63 -30.82
N LEU A 304 -10.19 -14.86 -30.85
CA LEU A 304 -10.04 -15.78 -29.72
C LEU A 304 -8.65 -16.44 -29.73
N TYR A 305 -8.21 -17.03 -30.83
CA TYR A 305 -6.96 -17.80 -30.81
C TYR A 305 -5.71 -16.94 -30.99
N PHE A 306 -5.77 -15.86 -31.75
CA PHE A 306 -4.62 -15.00 -31.96
C PHE A 306 -4.59 -13.84 -30.96
N ILE A 307 -5.58 -12.93 -30.98
CA ILE A 307 -5.54 -11.70 -30.18
C ILE A 307 -5.67 -11.99 -28.68
N MET A 308 -6.62 -12.82 -28.22
CA MET A 308 -6.77 -13.09 -26.78
C MET A 308 -5.57 -13.83 -26.16
N ASN A 309 -4.96 -14.77 -26.90
CA ASN A 309 -3.76 -15.45 -26.42
C ASN A 309 -2.54 -14.50 -26.40
N LEU A 310 -2.41 -13.60 -27.37
CA LEU A 310 -1.40 -12.55 -27.36
C LEU A 310 -1.61 -11.58 -26.19
N LEU A 311 -2.86 -11.18 -25.91
CA LEU A 311 -3.23 -10.36 -24.76
C LEU A 311 -2.81 -11.04 -23.45
N LEU A 312 -3.14 -12.33 -23.29
CA LEU A 312 -2.77 -13.08 -22.09
C LEU A 312 -1.24 -13.13 -21.91
N ALA A 313 -0.48 -13.36 -22.98
CA ALA A 313 0.97 -13.40 -22.94
C ALA A 313 1.57 -12.05 -22.50
N VAL A 314 1.14 -10.94 -23.10
CA VAL A 314 1.66 -9.62 -22.74
C VAL A 314 1.22 -9.19 -21.34
N VAL A 315 -0.01 -9.51 -20.92
CA VAL A 315 -0.47 -9.28 -19.54
C VAL A 315 0.40 -10.05 -18.55
N PHE A 316 0.75 -11.30 -18.86
CA PHE A 316 1.60 -12.12 -18.00
C PHE A 316 3.03 -11.57 -17.88
N ASP A 317 3.66 -11.21 -18.99
CA ASP A 317 5.01 -10.66 -18.99
C ASP A 317 5.08 -9.32 -18.23
N THR A 318 4.14 -8.42 -18.50
CA THR A 318 4.06 -7.13 -17.81
C THR A 318 3.75 -7.28 -16.32
N PHE A 319 2.88 -8.22 -15.93
CA PHE A 319 2.62 -8.54 -14.54
C PHE A 319 3.88 -9.05 -13.82
N ASN A 320 4.64 -9.96 -14.45
CA ASN A 320 5.88 -10.48 -13.89
C ASN A 320 6.95 -9.40 -13.71
N ASP A 321 7.08 -8.48 -14.67
CA ASP A 321 8.02 -7.36 -14.57
C ASP A 321 7.64 -6.42 -13.42
N VAL A 322 6.36 -6.06 -13.29
CA VAL A 322 5.85 -5.26 -12.17
C VAL A 322 6.10 -5.97 -10.84
N GLU A 323 5.85 -7.28 -10.76
CA GLU A 323 6.10 -8.07 -9.55
C GLU A 323 7.59 -8.09 -9.18
N LYS A 324 8.47 -8.30 -10.16
CA LYS A 324 9.93 -8.31 -9.97
C LYS A 324 10.44 -6.96 -9.48
N MET A 325 9.98 -5.85 -10.06
CA MET A 325 10.36 -4.50 -9.62
C MET A 325 9.86 -4.23 -8.20
N LYS A 326 8.64 -4.66 -7.87
CA LYS A 326 8.07 -4.51 -6.53
C LYS A 326 8.83 -5.33 -5.49
N PHE A 327 9.20 -6.58 -5.82
CA PHE A 327 10.01 -7.42 -4.96
C PHE A 327 11.40 -6.80 -4.71
N LYS A 328 12.06 -6.29 -5.76
CA LYS A 328 13.33 -5.55 -5.63
C LYS A 328 13.18 -4.33 -4.71
N SER A 329 12.14 -3.52 -4.91
CA SER A 329 11.86 -2.35 -4.08
C SER A 329 11.63 -2.73 -2.60
N LEU A 330 10.89 -3.80 -2.33
CA LEU A 330 10.66 -4.30 -0.97
C LEU A 330 11.96 -4.77 -0.29
N LEU A 331 12.84 -5.46 -1.02
CA LEU A 331 14.14 -5.88 -0.48
C LEU A 331 15.05 -4.68 -0.19
N LEU A 332 15.11 -3.69 -1.09
CA LEU A 332 15.88 -2.47 -0.89
C LEU A 332 15.37 -1.67 0.31
N HIS A 333 14.05 -1.58 0.49
CA HIS A 333 13.45 -0.91 1.64
C HIS A 333 13.75 -1.62 2.96
N LYS A 334 13.66 -2.95 2.99
CA LYS A 334 14.09 -3.75 4.15
C LYS A 334 15.57 -3.55 4.46
N ARG A 335 16.43 -3.48 3.44
CA ARG A 335 17.85 -3.21 3.62
C ARG A 335 18.10 -1.82 4.22
N SER A 336 17.45 -0.79 3.69
CA SER A 336 17.54 0.57 4.24
C SER A 336 17.07 0.66 5.70
N ALA A 337 16.02 -0.08 6.09
CA ALA A 337 15.60 -0.19 7.49
C ALA A 337 16.69 -0.79 8.39
N ILE A 338 17.35 -1.85 7.91
CA ILE A 338 18.46 -2.49 8.62
C ILE A 338 19.65 -1.53 8.75
N ASP A 339 19.97 -0.79 7.69
CA ASP A 339 21.07 0.18 7.69
C ASP A 339 20.82 1.31 8.72
N HIS A 340 19.62 1.87 8.76
CA HIS A 340 19.23 2.87 9.77
C HIS A 340 19.30 2.31 11.19
N ALA A 341 18.79 1.10 11.41
CA ALA A 341 18.86 0.46 12.71
C ALA A 341 20.30 0.13 13.12
N PHE A 342 21.14 -0.29 12.19
CA PHE A 342 22.56 -0.54 12.42
C PHE A 342 23.27 0.74 12.87
N GLN A 343 23.04 1.86 12.18
CA GLN A 343 23.61 3.17 12.56
C GLN A 343 23.22 3.60 13.99
N LEU A 344 22.00 3.30 14.44
CA LEU A 344 21.55 3.60 15.81
C LEU A 344 22.14 2.67 16.89
N LEU A 345 22.49 1.44 16.52
CA LEU A 345 23.02 0.43 17.44
C LEU A 345 24.53 0.53 17.61
N VAL A 346 25.21 1.15 16.65
CA VAL A 346 26.65 1.35 16.65
C VAL A 346 27.06 2.45 17.65
N SER A 347 28.20 2.26 18.33
CA SER A 347 28.72 3.23 19.31
C SER A 347 29.71 4.20 18.66
N ARG A 348 29.76 5.47 19.13
CA ARG A 348 30.81 6.43 18.75
C ARG A 348 32.24 5.91 18.95
N GLN A 349 32.44 5.02 19.91
CA GLN A 349 33.75 4.42 20.20
C GLN A 349 34.04 3.18 19.36
N ARG A 350 33.02 2.56 18.73
CA ARG A 350 33.15 1.34 17.92
C ARG A 350 32.19 1.41 16.73
N PRO A 351 32.56 2.12 15.65
CA PRO A 351 31.70 2.33 14.48
C PRO A 351 31.48 1.08 13.62
N MET A 352 32.33 0.06 13.77
CA MET A 352 32.44 -1.06 12.84
C MET A 352 31.68 -2.32 13.24
N GLY A 353 30.81 -2.28 14.25
CA GLY A 353 29.98 -3.45 14.57
C GLY A 353 29.12 -3.38 15.83
N VAL A 354 28.13 -4.27 15.88
CA VAL A 354 27.15 -4.38 16.96
C VAL A 354 27.59 -5.45 17.97
N SER A 355 27.70 -5.06 19.23
CA SER A 355 28.02 -5.97 20.33
C SER A 355 26.81 -6.80 20.76
N LEU A 356 27.05 -7.95 21.41
CA LEU A 356 25.99 -8.79 21.97
C LEU A 356 25.05 -8.01 22.91
N LYS A 357 25.58 -7.04 23.67
CA LYS A 357 24.77 -6.20 24.57
C LYS A 357 23.78 -5.32 23.80
N GLN A 358 24.22 -4.73 22.69
CA GLN A 358 23.36 -3.88 21.85
C GLN A 358 22.32 -4.72 21.10
N PHE A 359 22.72 -5.89 20.58
CA PHE A 359 21.80 -6.85 19.98
C PHE A 359 20.75 -7.36 20.97
N ASP A 360 21.16 -7.69 22.19
CA ASP A 360 20.25 -8.11 23.25
C ASP A 360 19.23 -7.00 23.60
N GLY A 361 19.70 -5.74 23.64
CA GLY A 361 18.86 -4.55 23.82
C GLY A 361 17.81 -4.39 22.72
N LEU A 362 18.22 -4.50 21.45
CA LEU A 362 17.32 -4.45 20.29
C LEU A 362 16.24 -5.54 20.39
N MET A 363 16.65 -6.79 20.64
CA MET A 363 15.74 -7.94 20.60
C MET A 363 14.68 -7.89 21.71
N ARG A 364 14.93 -7.20 22.83
CA ARG A 364 13.92 -6.97 23.88
C ARG A 364 12.72 -6.16 23.36
N PHE A 365 12.95 -5.21 22.47
CA PHE A 365 11.88 -4.37 21.90
C PHE A 365 11.34 -4.95 20.59
N TYR A 366 12.21 -5.50 19.73
CA TYR A 366 11.80 -6.05 18.45
C TYR A 366 11.01 -7.37 18.58
N ARG A 367 11.44 -8.27 19.48
CA ARG A 367 10.79 -9.58 19.73
C ARG A 367 10.75 -9.87 21.25
N PRO A 368 9.85 -9.22 22.02
CA PRO A 368 9.85 -9.27 23.48
C PRO A 368 9.60 -10.66 24.09
N ARG A 369 8.95 -11.56 23.34
CA ARG A 369 8.64 -12.94 23.79
C ARG A 369 9.80 -13.92 23.65
N MET A 370 10.92 -13.50 23.07
CA MET A 370 12.07 -14.36 22.75
C MET A 370 12.93 -14.66 23.98
N SER A 371 13.26 -15.93 24.21
CA SER A 371 14.08 -16.31 25.37
C SER A 371 15.51 -15.77 25.26
N ALA A 372 16.21 -15.60 26.39
CA ALA A 372 17.62 -15.15 26.38
C ALA A 372 18.53 -16.13 25.62
N ARG A 373 18.24 -17.43 25.71
CA ARG A 373 18.96 -18.48 24.96
C ARG A 373 18.76 -18.33 23.46
N GLU A 374 17.53 -18.11 23.00
CA GLU A 374 17.24 -17.88 21.58
C GLU A 374 17.95 -16.61 21.07
N ARG A 375 17.95 -15.52 21.85
CA ARG A 375 18.65 -14.27 21.49
C ARG A 375 20.15 -14.51 21.32
N PHE A 376 20.77 -15.28 22.20
CA PHE A 376 22.17 -15.65 22.05
C PHE A 376 22.43 -16.55 20.82
N LEU A 377 21.57 -17.54 20.58
CA LEU A 377 21.70 -18.44 19.43
C LEU A 377 21.54 -17.70 18.10
N THR A 378 20.60 -16.76 18.01
CA THR A 378 20.42 -15.91 16.82
C THR A 378 21.59 -14.97 16.59
N PHE A 379 22.14 -14.35 17.64
CA PHE A 379 23.38 -13.58 17.53
C PHE A 379 24.53 -14.44 16.99
N LYS A 380 24.70 -15.66 17.51
CA LYS A 380 25.75 -16.59 17.06
C LYS A 380 25.53 -17.04 15.62
N ALA A 381 24.29 -17.24 15.19
CA ALA A 381 23.96 -17.61 13.82
C ALA A 381 24.23 -16.48 12.81
N LEU A 382 24.00 -15.22 13.21
CA LEU A 382 24.31 -14.04 12.40
C LEU A 382 25.82 -13.78 12.30
N ASN A 383 26.59 -14.19 13.31
CA ASN A 383 28.03 -13.99 13.36
C ASN A 383 28.80 -15.07 12.59
N THR A 384 28.82 -14.95 11.26
CA THR A 384 29.58 -15.85 10.37
C THR A 384 31.10 -15.62 10.43
N SER A 385 31.54 -14.44 10.88
CA SER A 385 32.96 -14.03 10.90
C SER A 385 33.76 -14.53 12.12
N GLY A 386 33.09 -15.04 13.16
CA GLY A 386 33.72 -15.41 14.42
C GLY A 386 34.24 -14.24 15.26
N ALA A 387 34.06 -12.99 14.80
CA ALA A 387 34.45 -11.78 15.53
C ALA A 387 33.55 -11.55 16.76
N PRO A 388 33.97 -10.80 17.79
CA PRO A 388 33.10 -10.50 18.94
C PRO A 388 31.90 -9.59 18.62
N MET A 389 31.75 -9.14 17.36
CA MET A 389 30.74 -8.17 16.92
C MET A 389 30.16 -8.58 15.56
N LEU A 390 28.89 -8.23 15.35
CA LEU A 390 28.24 -8.32 14.05
C LEU A 390 28.67 -7.13 13.19
N ARG A 391 29.11 -7.39 11.97
CA ARG A 391 29.48 -6.37 10.98
C ARG A 391 28.43 -6.26 9.90
#